data_AF-A0A091PEN7-F1
#
_entry.id   AF-A0A091PEN7-F1
#
_cell.length_a   1.000
_cell.length_b   1.000
_cell.length_c   1.000
_cell.angle_alpha   90.00
_cell.angle_beta   90.00
_cell.angle_gamma   90.00
#
_symmetry.space_group_name_H-M   'P 1'
#
loop_
_entity.id
_entity.type
_entity.pdbx_description
1 polymer ?
#
loop_
_entity_poly.entity_id
_entity_poly.type
_entity_poly.pdbx_seq_one_letter_code
_entity_poly.pdbx_strand_id
1 'polypeptide(L)'
;QECDNLWWDAFTTEFFEDDAMLTITFCLEDGPKRYTIGRTLIPRYFRSIFEGGATELYYVLKHPKESFHNNFVSLDCDQCTMVTQHGKPMFTQVCVEGRLYLEFMFDDMMRIKTWHFSIRQHRELIPRSILAMHAQDPQMLDQLSKNITRCGLSNSTLNYLRLCVILEPMQELMSRHKTYSLSPRDCLKTCLFQKWQRMVAPPGE
;
A
#
# COMPACT_ATOMS: atom_id res chain seq x y z
N GLN A 1 12.34 -11.84 17.11
CA GLN A 1 12.20 -12.74 15.94
C GLN A 1 12.05 -11.82 14.74
N GLU A 2 13.01 -11.82 13.81
CA GLU A 2 12.89 -10.97 12.62
C GLU A 2 11.76 -11.53 11.75
N CYS A 3 10.72 -10.74 11.47
CA CYS A 3 9.62 -11.15 10.59
C CYS A 3 10.13 -11.22 9.15
N ASP A 4 10.43 -12.43 8.68
CA ASP A 4 10.90 -12.70 7.33
C ASP A 4 9.77 -12.70 6.29
N ASN A 5 10.08 -13.03 5.03
CA ASN A 5 9.06 -13.05 3.97
C ASN A 5 7.94 -14.07 4.25
N LEU A 6 8.28 -15.23 4.83
CA LEU A 6 7.30 -16.27 5.12
C LEU A 6 6.29 -15.82 6.16
N TRP A 7 6.75 -15.04 7.16
CA TRP A 7 5.85 -14.45 8.14
C TRP A 7 4.84 -13.49 7.51
N TRP A 8 5.29 -12.61 6.60
CA TRP A 8 4.40 -11.67 5.90
C TRP A 8 3.43 -12.38 4.95
N ASP A 9 3.87 -13.46 4.30
CA ASP A 9 3.01 -14.29 3.46
C ASP A 9 1.94 -15.01 4.29
N ALA A 10 2.30 -15.55 5.46
CA ALA A 10 1.37 -16.16 6.39
C ALA A 10 0.33 -15.15 6.90
N PHE A 11 0.77 -13.99 7.37
CA PHE A 11 -0.10 -12.87 7.75
C PHE A 11 -1.10 -12.51 6.63
N THR A 12 -0.59 -12.36 5.39
CA THR A 12 -1.46 -11.98 4.27
C THR A 12 -2.44 -13.10 3.91
N THR A 13 -2.06 -14.37 4.08
CA THR A 13 -2.93 -15.53 3.82
C THR A 13 -4.07 -15.64 4.82
N GLU A 14 -3.82 -15.24 6.06
CA GLU A 14 -4.82 -15.19 7.12
C GLU A 14 -5.89 -14.11 6.86
N PHE A 15 -5.47 -12.92 6.39
CA PHE A 15 -6.38 -11.77 6.29
C PHE A 15 -6.89 -11.45 4.88
N PHE A 16 -6.26 -11.93 3.81
CA PHE A 16 -6.61 -11.58 2.44
C PHE A 16 -6.94 -12.81 1.59
N GLU A 17 -7.92 -12.65 0.69
CA GLU A 17 -8.23 -13.62 -0.35
C GLU A 17 -7.07 -13.80 -1.35
N ASP A 18 -7.06 -14.92 -2.06
CA ASP A 18 -6.00 -15.22 -3.05
C ASP A 18 -6.09 -14.32 -4.29
N ASP A 19 -7.26 -13.76 -4.56
CA ASP A 19 -7.53 -12.77 -5.63
C ASP A 19 -7.64 -11.33 -5.10
N ALA A 20 -7.19 -11.07 -3.86
CA ALA A 20 -7.35 -9.79 -3.23
C ALA A 20 -6.58 -8.65 -3.92
N MET A 21 -7.16 -7.45 -3.87
CA MET A 21 -6.60 -6.22 -4.40
C MET A 21 -6.48 -5.15 -3.31
N LEU A 22 -5.31 -4.50 -3.27
CA LEU A 22 -4.99 -3.42 -2.33
C LEU A 22 -4.78 -2.12 -3.09
N THR A 23 -5.53 -1.08 -2.74
CA THR A 23 -5.47 0.25 -3.37
C THR A 23 -5.16 1.34 -2.36
N ILE A 24 -4.19 2.19 -2.71
CA ILE A 24 -3.82 3.41 -2.00
C ILE A 24 -4.08 4.60 -2.91
N THR A 25 -4.82 5.60 -2.42
CA THR A 25 -5.02 6.89 -3.10
C THR A 25 -4.54 8.03 -2.21
N PHE A 26 -3.79 8.99 -2.77
CA PHE A 26 -3.37 10.22 -2.08
C PHE A 26 -3.06 11.32 -3.11
N CYS A 27 -2.99 12.58 -2.67
CA CYS A 27 -2.56 13.69 -3.51
C CYS A 27 -1.13 14.09 -3.19
N LEU A 28 -0.29 14.20 -4.21
CA LEU A 28 1.02 14.85 -4.14
C LEU A 28 0.96 16.24 -4.80
N GLU A 29 2.07 16.98 -4.74
CA GLU A 29 2.22 18.28 -5.39
C GLU A 29 1.94 18.24 -6.91
N ASP A 30 2.23 17.11 -7.56
CA ASP A 30 2.00 16.87 -8.99
C ASP A 30 0.63 16.23 -9.29
N GLY A 31 -0.27 16.19 -8.30
CA GLY A 31 -1.66 15.77 -8.45
C GLY A 31 -2.02 14.45 -7.78
N PRO A 32 -3.25 13.94 -8.03
CA PRO A 32 -3.75 12.72 -7.42
C PRO A 32 -2.98 11.49 -7.93
N LYS A 33 -2.59 10.62 -6.99
CA LYS A 33 -1.94 9.34 -7.23
C LYS A 33 -2.84 8.21 -6.75
N ARG A 34 -2.90 7.15 -7.55
CA ARG A 34 -3.60 5.91 -7.23
C ARG A 34 -2.68 4.73 -7.55
N TYR A 35 -2.43 3.90 -6.55
CA TYR A 35 -1.63 2.69 -6.67
C TYR A 35 -2.51 1.50 -6.31
N THR A 36 -2.63 0.55 -7.21
CA THR A 36 -3.38 -0.69 -6.99
C THR A 36 -2.41 -1.86 -7.19
N ILE A 37 -2.40 -2.80 -6.25
CA ILE A 37 -1.52 -3.98 -6.27
C ILE A 37 -2.33 -5.23 -5.97
N GLY A 38 -1.98 -6.35 -6.62
CA GLY A 38 -2.59 -7.65 -6.37
C GLY A 38 -1.95 -8.43 -5.23
N ARG A 39 -2.58 -9.56 -4.89
CA ARG A 39 -2.27 -10.42 -3.74
C ARG A 39 -0.79 -10.76 -3.51
N THR A 40 -0.01 -10.99 -4.56
CA THR A 40 1.42 -11.36 -4.45
C THR A 40 2.32 -10.21 -3.99
N LEU A 41 1.82 -8.97 -4.05
CA LEU A 41 2.53 -7.75 -3.67
C LEU A 41 2.09 -7.20 -2.31
N ILE A 42 0.91 -7.61 -1.82
CA ILE A 42 0.37 -7.19 -0.51
C ILE A 42 1.33 -7.44 0.67
N PRO A 43 1.98 -8.62 0.82
CA PRO A 43 2.90 -8.88 1.94
C PRO A 43 4.03 -7.84 2.01
N ARG A 44 4.60 -7.53 0.84
CA ARG A 44 5.72 -6.59 0.70
C ARG A 44 5.26 -5.14 0.91
N TYR A 45 4.00 -4.79 0.60
CA TYR A 45 3.41 -3.50 0.96
C TYR A 45 3.46 -3.28 2.48
N PHE A 46 2.92 -4.20 3.28
CA PHE A 46 2.93 -4.05 4.73
C PHE A 46 4.35 -4.04 5.29
N ARG A 47 5.21 -4.94 4.82
CA ARG A 47 6.63 -4.96 5.18
C ARG A 47 7.34 -3.62 4.90
N SER A 48 7.02 -2.96 3.79
CA SER A 48 7.64 -1.68 3.40
C SER A 48 7.41 -0.56 4.43
N ILE A 49 6.31 -0.63 5.19
CA ILE A 49 5.98 0.34 6.24
C ILE A 49 7.00 0.23 7.39
N PHE A 50 7.31 -1.00 7.80
CA PHE A 50 8.28 -1.29 8.85
C PHE A 50 9.73 -1.06 8.38
N GLU A 51 10.05 -1.39 7.12
CA GLU A 51 11.32 -1.00 6.50
C GLU A 51 11.47 0.52 6.36
N GLY A 52 10.37 1.27 6.47
CA GLY A 52 10.34 2.73 6.51
C GLY A 52 10.61 3.33 7.89
N GLY A 53 10.85 2.53 8.92
CA GLY A 53 11.16 2.98 10.29
C GLY A 53 10.05 2.74 11.32
N ALA A 54 8.89 2.23 10.90
CA ALA A 54 7.80 1.88 11.81
C ALA A 54 8.15 0.63 12.64
N THR A 55 7.85 0.68 13.93
CA THR A 55 7.94 -0.45 14.87
C THR A 55 6.58 -1.04 15.19
N GLU A 56 5.51 -0.24 15.03
CA GLU A 56 4.13 -0.65 15.23
C GLU A 56 3.25 -0.06 14.12
N LEU A 57 2.19 -0.78 13.78
CA LEU A 57 1.17 -0.37 12.81
C LEU A 57 -0.20 -0.87 13.29
N TYR A 58 -1.19 0.01 13.30
CA TYR A 58 -2.58 -0.36 13.53
C TYR A 58 -3.55 0.62 12.85
N TYR A 59 -4.81 0.21 12.72
CA TYR A 59 -5.88 1.00 12.11
C TYR A 59 -6.97 1.29 13.14
N VAL A 60 -7.42 2.54 13.21
CA VAL A 60 -8.53 2.98 14.05
C VAL A 60 -9.69 3.37 13.15
N LEU A 61 -10.81 2.67 13.26
CA LEU A 61 -12.01 2.89 12.48
C LEU A 61 -13.07 3.57 13.35
N LYS A 62 -13.40 4.83 13.05
CA LYS A 62 -14.48 5.55 13.75
C LYS A 62 -15.75 5.51 12.94
N HIS A 63 -16.82 5.02 13.57
CA HIS A 63 -18.16 4.90 12.97
C HIS A 63 -18.15 4.21 11.59
N PRO A 64 -17.55 3.01 11.45
CA PRO A 64 -17.62 2.28 10.19
C PRO A 64 -19.07 1.91 9.87
N LYS A 65 -19.43 1.98 8.58
CA LYS A 65 -20.72 1.54 8.07
C LYS A 65 -20.56 0.16 7.46
N GLU A 66 -21.29 -0.80 8.00
CA GLU A 66 -21.33 -2.16 7.49
C GLU A 66 -22.55 -2.35 6.58
N SER A 67 -22.39 -3.09 5.49
CA SER A 67 -23.50 -3.47 4.61
C SER A 67 -23.29 -4.89 4.12
N PHE A 68 -24.34 -5.70 4.23
CA PHE A 68 -24.35 -7.11 3.85
C PHE A 68 -24.91 -7.25 2.45
N HIS A 69 -24.16 -7.91 1.59
CA HIS A 69 -24.57 -8.29 0.24
C HIS A 69 -24.63 -9.82 0.16
N ASN A 70 -25.13 -10.36 -0.96
CA ASN A 70 -25.33 -11.81 -1.09
C ASN A 70 -24.04 -12.62 -0.88
N ASN A 71 -22.90 -12.12 -1.35
CA ASN A 71 -21.62 -12.88 -1.37
C ASN A 71 -20.48 -12.19 -0.61
N PHE A 72 -20.70 -10.98 -0.08
CA PHE A 72 -19.65 -10.20 0.58
C PHE A 72 -20.23 -9.21 1.57
N VAL A 73 -19.41 -8.78 2.52
CA VAL A 73 -19.71 -7.72 3.48
C VAL A 73 -18.82 -6.53 3.15
N SER A 74 -19.41 -5.35 2.95
CA SER A 74 -18.65 -4.11 2.77
C SER A 74 -18.55 -3.35 4.09
N LEU A 75 -17.35 -2.89 4.44
CA LEU A 75 -17.10 -1.98 5.54
C LEU A 75 -16.56 -0.67 4.98
N ASP A 76 -17.31 0.41 5.16
CA ASP A 76 -16.94 1.74 4.71
C ASP A 76 -16.74 2.68 5.91
N CYS A 77 -15.50 3.04 6.17
CA CYS A 77 -15.13 3.94 7.25
C CYS A 77 -14.55 5.23 6.68
N ASP A 78 -15.36 6.29 6.66
CA ASP A 78 -14.89 7.61 6.24
C ASP A 78 -13.87 8.20 7.23
N GLN A 79 -13.90 7.81 8.51
CA GLN A 79 -12.96 8.31 9.54
C GLN A 79 -11.99 7.21 9.99
N CYS A 80 -11.20 6.70 9.05
CA CYS A 80 -10.12 5.77 9.34
C CYS A 80 -8.81 6.52 9.63
N THR A 81 -8.07 6.07 10.64
CA THR A 81 -6.71 6.52 10.91
C THR A 81 -5.75 5.32 10.92
N MET A 82 -4.78 5.33 10.00
CA MET A 82 -3.63 4.44 10.06
C MET A 82 -2.57 5.08 10.95
N VAL A 83 -2.17 4.41 12.02
CA VAL A 83 -1.18 4.92 12.98
C VAL A 83 0.08 4.07 12.91
N THR A 84 1.23 4.73 12.77
CA THR A 84 2.55 4.10 12.85
C THR A 84 3.38 4.77 13.94
N GLN A 85 4.04 3.96 14.77
CA GLN A 85 5.05 4.44 15.70
C GLN A 85 6.42 4.20 15.08
N HIS A 86 7.27 5.23 15.02
CA HIS A 86 8.64 5.12 14.52
C HIS A 86 9.59 4.92 15.70
N GLY A 87 10.63 4.15 15.48
CA GLY A 87 11.63 3.87 16.50
C GLY A 87 12.62 5.02 16.74
N LYS A 88 13.78 4.64 17.29
CA LYS A 88 14.93 5.56 17.45
C LYS A 88 15.35 6.16 16.10
N PRO A 89 15.81 7.43 16.07
CA PRO A 89 16.11 8.26 17.23
C PRO A 89 14.96 9.14 17.74
N MET A 90 13.96 9.47 16.91
CA MET A 90 13.00 10.54 17.24
C MET A 90 11.68 10.07 17.83
N PHE A 91 11.40 8.76 17.82
CA PHE A 91 10.16 8.18 18.38
C PHE A 91 8.88 8.87 17.89
N THR A 92 8.84 9.21 16.60
CA THR A 92 7.75 9.97 15.99
C THR A 92 6.54 9.07 15.76
N GLN A 93 5.35 9.55 16.12
CA GLN A 93 4.09 8.88 15.73
C GLN A 93 3.50 9.56 14.50
N VAL A 94 3.24 8.79 13.45
CA VAL A 94 2.60 9.29 12.23
C VAL A 94 1.16 8.78 12.18
N CYS A 95 0.21 9.71 12.12
CA CYS A 95 -1.22 9.43 12.02
C CYS A 95 -1.71 9.84 10.63
N VAL A 96 -2.15 8.88 9.82
CA VAL A 96 -2.63 9.09 8.46
C VAL A 96 -4.14 8.93 8.43
N GLU A 97 -4.84 10.00 8.10
CA GLU A 97 -6.30 10.06 8.12
C GLU A 97 -6.86 9.95 6.70
N GLY A 98 -7.89 9.12 6.55
CA GLY A 98 -8.50 8.85 5.25
C GLY A 98 -9.78 8.05 5.35
N ARG A 99 -10.34 7.71 4.19
CA ARG A 99 -11.44 6.76 4.07
C ARG A 99 -10.87 5.38 3.80
N LEU A 100 -11.23 4.39 4.63
CA LEU A 100 -10.93 2.99 4.38
C LEU A 100 -12.22 2.27 3.96
N TYR A 101 -12.18 1.66 2.79
CA TYR A 101 -13.23 0.79 2.27
C TYR A 101 -12.68 -0.63 2.16
N LEU A 102 -13.40 -1.58 2.73
CA LEU A 102 -13.07 -3.01 2.73
C LEU A 102 -14.24 -3.81 2.16
N GLU A 103 -13.93 -4.84 1.39
CA GLU A 103 -14.88 -5.91 1.05
C GLU A 103 -14.34 -7.22 1.59
N PHE A 104 -15.14 -7.90 2.38
CA PHE A 104 -14.86 -9.21 2.94
C PHE A 104 -15.71 -10.26 2.24
N MET A 105 -15.14 -11.41 1.88
CA MET A 105 -15.94 -12.53 1.40
C MET A 105 -16.86 -13.01 2.52
N PHE A 106 -18.13 -13.28 2.21
CA PHE A 106 -19.09 -13.77 3.19
C PHE A 106 -19.02 -15.29 3.28
N ASP A 107 -17.93 -15.79 3.86
CA ASP A 107 -17.64 -17.20 4.13
C ASP A 107 -17.12 -17.37 5.57
N ASP A 108 -16.71 -18.58 5.94
CA ASP A 108 -16.25 -18.88 7.31
C ASP A 108 -14.96 -18.15 7.71
N MET A 109 -14.15 -17.71 6.74
CA MET A 109 -12.85 -17.06 7.00
C MET A 109 -12.94 -15.53 7.00
N MET A 110 -13.95 -14.94 6.35
CA MET A 110 -14.18 -13.49 6.31
C MET A 110 -12.92 -12.71 5.89
N ARG A 111 -12.20 -13.18 4.86
CA ARG A 111 -10.96 -12.53 4.40
C ARG A 111 -11.25 -11.35 3.49
N ILE A 112 -10.32 -10.41 3.45
CA ILE A 112 -10.38 -9.18 2.67
C ILE A 112 -10.16 -9.50 1.20
N LYS A 113 -11.15 -9.21 0.36
CA LYS A 113 -11.08 -9.23 -1.11
C LYS A 113 -10.64 -7.88 -1.66
N THR A 114 -11.19 -6.80 -1.15
CA THR A 114 -10.84 -5.44 -1.57
C THR A 114 -10.41 -4.63 -0.37
N TRP A 115 -9.23 -4.01 -0.44
CA TRP A 115 -8.76 -3.03 0.52
C TRP A 115 -8.48 -1.72 -0.18
N HIS A 116 -9.18 -0.64 0.16
CA HIS A 116 -8.97 0.67 -0.46
C HIS A 116 -8.86 1.75 0.59
N PHE A 117 -7.66 2.30 0.74
CA PHE A 117 -7.41 3.44 1.62
C PHE A 117 -7.15 4.72 0.82
N SER A 118 -8.03 5.71 0.99
CA SER A 118 -7.94 7.04 0.37
C SER A 118 -7.51 8.07 1.41
N ILE A 119 -6.22 8.41 1.39
CA ILE A 119 -5.57 9.33 2.32
C ILE A 119 -6.00 10.77 2.00
N ARG A 120 -6.36 11.51 3.04
CA ARG A 120 -6.70 12.95 2.95
C ARG A 120 -5.65 13.84 3.60
N GLN A 121 -5.20 13.47 4.80
CA GLN A 121 -4.21 14.25 5.55
C GLN A 121 -3.38 13.34 6.46
N HIS A 122 -2.28 13.88 7.00
CA HIS A 122 -1.46 13.19 7.98
C HIS A 122 -0.92 14.17 9.02
N ARG A 123 -0.54 13.64 10.18
CA ARG A 123 0.10 14.38 11.27
C ARG A 123 1.29 13.58 11.79
N GLU A 124 2.40 14.26 12.03
CA GLU A 124 3.59 13.68 12.66
C GLU A 124 3.72 14.29 14.06
N LEU A 125 3.71 13.44 15.09
CA LEU A 125 3.73 13.83 16.49
C LEU A 125 5.09 13.44 17.07
N ILE A 126 5.83 14.44 17.55
CA ILE A 126 7.14 14.24 18.19
C ILE A 126 6.97 14.29 19.71
N PRO A 127 7.59 13.37 20.48
CA PRO A 127 7.54 13.43 21.93
C PRO A 127 8.13 14.72 22.48
N ARG A 128 7.45 15.32 23.46
CA ARG A 128 7.93 16.55 24.12
C ARG A 128 9.30 16.40 24.78
N SER A 129 9.65 15.19 25.22
CA SER A 129 10.97 14.88 25.79
C SER A 129 12.11 15.10 24.78
N ILE A 130 11.91 14.72 23.51
CA ILE A 130 12.89 14.92 22.43
C ILE A 130 13.02 16.41 22.11
N LEU A 131 11.90 17.14 22.07
CA LEU A 131 11.91 18.59 21.85
C LEU A 131 12.66 19.32 22.98
N ALA A 132 12.43 18.92 24.24
CA ALA A 132 13.15 19.50 25.39
C ALA A 132 14.66 19.19 25.35
N MET A 133 15.04 17.97 24.94
CA MET A 133 16.44 17.55 24.83
C MET A 133 17.20 18.36 23.78
N HIS A 134 16.57 18.73 22.67
CA HIS A 134 17.18 19.49 21.59
C HIS A 134 16.83 20.99 21.60
N ALA A 135 16.20 21.50 22.67
CA ALA A 135 15.71 22.88 22.73
C ALA A 135 16.79 23.96 22.57
N GLN A 136 18.05 23.65 22.94
CA GLN A 136 19.18 24.56 22.82
C GLN A 136 19.96 24.41 21.51
N ASP A 137 19.54 23.51 20.62
CA ASP A 137 20.17 23.29 19.32
C ASP A 137 19.22 23.72 18.19
N PRO A 138 19.35 24.96 17.69
CA PRO A 138 18.50 25.46 16.60
C PRO A 138 18.58 24.64 15.32
N GLN A 139 19.73 24.00 15.04
CA GLN A 139 19.89 23.19 13.83
C GLN A 139 19.08 21.88 13.94
N MET A 140 19.10 21.25 15.11
CA MET A 140 18.29 20.06 15.35
C MET A 140 16.79 20.35 15.39
N LEU A 141 16.38 21.52 15.91
CA LEU A 141 14.98 21.95 15.88
C LEU A 141 14.47 22.19 14.45
N ASP A 142 15.29 22.77 13.57
CA ASP A 142 14.94 22.93 12.15
C ASP A 142 14.77 21.56 11.46
N GLN A 143 15.62 20.58 11.78
CA GLN A 143 15.47 19.21 11.27
C GLN A 143 14.19 18.54 11.79
N LEU A 144 13.88 18.70 13.07
CA LEU A 144 12.66 18.18 13.69
C LEU A 144 11.38 18.79 13.14
N SER A 145 11.45 20.00 12.58
CA SER A 145 10.31 20.67 11.98
C SER A 145 9.95 20.14 10.58
N LYS A 146 10.79 19.28 10.00
CA LYS A 146 10.57 18.67 8.68
C LYS A 146 9.89 17.32 8.83
N ASN A 147 8.90 17.08 7.97
CA ASN A 147 8.22 15.79 7.93
C ASN A 147 9.18 14.68 7.48
N ILE A 148 9.06 13.50 8.09
CA ILE A 148 9.78 12.28 7.69
C ILE A 148 9.02 11.51 6.59
N THR A 149 7.74 11.81 6.40
CA THR A 149 6.87 11.18 5.40
C THR A 149 6.38 12.15 4.34
N ARG A 150 5.88 11.61 3.22
CA ARG A 150 5.09 12.37 2.25
C ARG A 150 3.68 11.78 2.20
N CYS A 151 2.68 12.58 2.56
CA CYS A 151 1.30 12.15 2.72
C CYS A 151 1.15 10.99 3.72
N GLY A 152 1.96 10.95 4.78
CA GLY A 152 1.91 9.91 5.80
C GLY A 152 2.60 8.60 5.40
N LEU A 153 3.15 8.51 4.18
CA LEU A 153 3.87 7.34 3.69
C LEU A 153 5.39 7.60 3.70
N SER A 154 6.15 6.61 4.18
CA SER A 154 7.61 6.64 4.14
C SER A 154 8.12 6.58 2.70
N ASN A 155 9.36 7.03 2.47
CA ASN A 155 9.99 6.90 1.15
C ASN A 155 10.11 5.43 0.71
N SER A 156 10.35 4.51 1.64
CA SER A 156 10.39 3.06 1.38
C SER A 156 9.07 2.58 0.77
N THR A 157 7.94 2.91 1.40
CA THR A 157 6.61 2.53 0.92
C THR A 157 6.26 3.21 -0.41
N LEU A 158 6.57 4.51 -0.58
CA LEU A 158 6.31 5.22 -1.83
C LEU A 158 7.11 4.65 -3.01
N ASN A 159 8.38 4.35 -2.80
CA ASN A 159 9.22 3.74 -3.82
C ASN A 159 8.73 2.34 -4.17
N TYR A 160 8.31 1.56 -3.17
CA TYR A 160 7.71 0.25 -3.40
C TYR A 160 6.44 0.34 -4.25
N LEU A 161 5.50 1.23 -3.92
CA LEU A 161 4.27 1.43 -4.69
C LEU A 161 4.57 1.86 -6.14
N ARG A 162 5.55 2.74 -6.36
CA ARG A 162 6.00 3.14 -7.70
C ARG A 162 6.56 1.97 -8.50
N LEU A 163 7.34 1.09 -7.87
CA LEU A 163 7.87 -0.11 -8.52
C LEU A 163 6.75 -1.08 -8.90
N CYS A 164 5.73 -1.24 -8.07
CA CYS A 164 4.63 -2.16 -8.34
C CYS A 164 3.86 -1.82 -9.63
N VAL A 165 3.66 -0.53 -9.91
CA VAL A 165 3.01 -0.06 -11.16
C VAL A 165 3.79 -0.50 -12.40
N ILE A 166 5.12 -0.59 -12.30
CA ILE A 166 5.97 -1.05 -13.41
C ILE A 166 6.00 -2.57 -13.46
N LEU A 167 6.07 -3.24 -12.31
CA LEU A 167 6.24 -4.69 -12.24
C LEU A 167 4.99 -5.46 -12.68
N GLU A 168 3.80 -4.94 -12.42
CA GLU A 168 2.53 -5.58 -12.80
C GLU A 168 2.42 -5.87 -14.32
N PRO A 169 2.60 -4.90 -15.24
CA PRO A 169 2.63 -5.20 -16.68
C PRO A 169 3.83 -6.05 -17.08
N MET A 170 4.93 -6.03 -16.32
CA MET A 170 6.07 -6.91 -16.57
C MET A 170 5.78 -8.37 -16.22
N GLN A 171 4.79 -8.69 -15.37
CA GLN A 171 4.45 -10.08 -15.04
C GLN A 171 3.98 -10.88 -16.26
N GLU A 172 3.22 -10.26 -17.17
CA GLU A 172 2.84 -10.88 -18.44
C GLU A 172 4.08 -11.22 -19.28
N LEU A 173 5.06 -10.31 -19.33
CA LEU A 173 6.31 -10.50 -20.06
C LEU A 173 7.18 -11.59 -19.43
N MET A 174 7.30 -11.59 -18.10
CA MET A 174 8.05 -12.58 -17.34
C MET A 174 7.45 -13.98 -17.51
N SER A 175 6.12 -14.10 -17.50
CA SER A 175 5.43 -15.35 -17.77
C SER A 175 5.77 -15.88 -19.15
N ARG A 176 5.68 -15.05 -20.20
CA ARG A 176 6.04 -15.45 -21.56
C ARG A 176 7.51 -15.81 -21.72
N HIS A 177 8.41 -15.07 -21.08
CA HIS A 177 9.83 -15.40 -21.07
C HIS A 177 10.07 -16.81 -20.50
N LYS A 178 9.42 -17.14 -19.37
CA LYS A 178 9.52 -18.47 -18.76
C LYS A 178 8.91 -19.58 -19.62
N THR A 179 7.74 -19.34 -20.21
CA THR A 179 7.00 -20.36 -20.98
C THR A 179 7.62 -20.63 -22.34
N TYR A 180 8.09 -19.58 -23.02
CA TYR A 180 8.52 -19.66 -24.43
C TYR A 180 10.03 -19.49 -24.62
N SER A 181 10.79 -19.22 -23.55
CA SER A 181 12.25 -18.96 -23.60
C SER A 181 12.65 -17.82 -24.57
N LEU A 182 11.72 -16.91 -24.86
CA LEU A 182 11.94 -15.75 -25.74
C LEU A 182 12.75 -14.69 -25.02
N SER A 183 13.54 -13.87 -25.73
CA SER A 183 14.19 -12.73 -25.09
C SER A 183 13.15 -11.77 -24.48
N PRO A 184 13.46 -11.03 -23.39
CA PRO A 184 12.52 -10.05 -22.84
C PRO A 184 12.05 -9.01 -23.87
N ARG A 185 12.92 -8.65 -24.82
CA ARG A 185 12.60 -7.73 -25.92
C ARG A 185 11.55 -8.32 -26.87
N ASP A 186 11.65 -9.61 -27.17
CA ASP A 186 10.69 -10.28 -28.05
C ASP A 186 9.36 -10.56 -27.33
N CYS A 187 9.39 -10.89 -26.04
CA CYS A 187 8.19 -10.95 -25.21
C CYS A 187 7.40 -9.64 -25.27
N LEU A 188 8.08 -8.50 -25.17
CA LEU A 188 7.47 -7.18 -25.27
C LEU A 188 6.84 -6.95 -26.64
N LYS A 189 7.58 -7.23 -27.73
CA LYS A 189 7.05 -7.10 -29.10
C LYS A 189 5.79 -7.94 -29.30
N THR A 190 5.81 -9.21 -28.89
CA THR A 190 4.67 -10.11 -29.07
C THR A 190 3.46 -9.68 -28.23
N CYS A 191 3.67 -9.23 -26.99
CA CYS A 191 2.59 -8.68 -26.16
C CYS A 191 1.95 -7.43 -26.78
N LEU A 192 2.78 -6.47 -27.21
CA LEU A 192 2.30 -5.24 -27.83
C LEU A 192 1.54 -5.52 -29.12
N PHE A 193 2.05 -6.42 -29.96
CA PHE A 193 1.40 -6.80 -31.20
C PHE A 193 0.03 -7.45 -30.96
N GLN A 194 -0.06 -8.39 -30.01
CA GLN A 194 -1.33 -9.03 -29.68
C GLN A 194 -2.34 -8.05 -29.07
N LYS A 195 -1.90 -7.12 -28.20
CA LYS A 195 -2.78 -6.07 -27.66
C LYS A 195 -3.28 -5.14 -28.76
N TRP A 196 -2.42 -4.76 -29.69
CA TRP A 196 -2.80 -3.97 -30.86
C TRP A 196 -3.81 -4.70 -31.75
N GLN A 197 -3.58 -5.98 -32.06
CA GLN A 197 -4.53 -6.77 -32.85
C GLN A 197 -5.92 -6.84 -32.20
N ARG A 198 -6.00 -6.95 -30.87
CA ARG A 198 -7.29 -6.93 -30.14
C ARG A 198 -7.99 -5.57 -30.18
N MET A 199 -7.23 -4.47 -30.20
CA MET A 199 -7.82 -3.11 -30.29
C MET A 199 -8.30 -2.76 -31.69
N VAL A 200 -7.63 -3.29 -32.72
CA VAL A 200 -7.95 -3.02 -34.14
C VAL A 200 -8.91 -4.06 -34.73
N ALA A 201 -9.08 -5.21 -34.06
CA ALA A 201 -10.11 -6.17 -34.42
C ALA A 201 -11.49 -5.46 -34.36
N PRO A 202 -12.29 -5.51 -35.43
CA PRO A 202 -13.64 -4.97 -35.38
C PRO A 202 -14.42 -5.66 -34.25
N PRO A 203 -15.25 -4.94 -33.48
CA PRO A 203 -16.16 -5.58 -32.54
C PRO A 203 -17.01 -6.56 -33.34
N GLY A 204 -16.90 -7.85 -33.01
CA GLY A 204 -17.57 -8.92 -33.76
C GLY A 204 -19.08 -8.70 -33.82
N GLU A 205 -19.67 -9.06 -34.97
CA GLU A 205 -21.09 -9.37 -35.13
C GLU A 205 -21.56 -10.44 -34.13
#